data_AF-Q6CPL0-F1
#
_entry.id   AF-Q6CPL0-F1
#
_cell.length_a   1.000
_cell.length_b   1.000
_cell.length_c   1.000
_cell.angle_alpha   90.00
_cell.angle_beta   90.00
_cell.angle_gamma   90.00
#
_symmetry.space_group_name_H-M   'P 1'
#
loop_
_entity.id
_entity.type
_entity.pdbx_description
1 polymer ?
#
loop_
_entity_poly.entity_id
_entity_poly.type
_entity_poly.pdbx_seq_one_letter_code
_entity_poly.pdbx_strand_id
1 'polypeptide(L)'
;MSLPELPPRPDRPKSTESLHCSDVELPQNVDLLTFNDIQQLLQQQDMPKEYAKRFNDNLVQDISNKSVAWKAQAEQLIEGLNKLAENKRHLKGELDSFKKLEFEYMKKWQDLDLLINSKFSNDALKKQLRHNVINLDEKSSHMVNEVPVTDESLDLFLEQYVNERTEYHLQREKLATWEQQDTLRLP
;
A
#
# COMPACT_ATOMS: atom_id res chain seq x y z
N MET A 1 -47.41 19.00 -4.49
CA MET A 1 -47.92 19.53 -3.21
C MET A 1 -47.18 20.83 -2.94
N SER A 2 -47.80 21.97 -3.28
CA SER A 2 -47.28 23.30 -2.98
C SER A 2 -47.20 23.49 -1.46
N LEU A 3 -46.07 23.99 -0.97
CA LEU A 3 -45.93 24.41 0.43
C LEU A 3 -46.96 25.52 0.69
N PRO A 4 -47.79 25.41 1.76
CA PRO A 4 -48.69 26.50 2.14
C PRO A 4 -47.86 27.71 2.58
N GLU A 5 -48.31 28.92 2.21
CA GLU A 5 -47.73 30.16 2.74
C GLU A 5 -47.85 30.17 4.27
N LEU A 6 -46.71 30.08 4.93
CA LEU A 6 -46.62 30.14 6.38
C LEU A 6 -46.81 31.59 6.83
N PRO A 7 -47.71 31.88 7.79
CA PRO A 7 -47.79 33.20 8.38
C PRO A 7 -46.46 33.56 9.07
N PRO A 8 -46.12 34.86 9.16
CA PRO A 8 -44.83 35.31 9.65
C PRO A 8 -44.59 34.83 11.09
N ARG A 9 -43.45 34.18 11.33
CA ARG A 9 -43.01 33.77 12.68
C ARG A 9 -42.72 35.02 13.52
N PRO A 10 -43.28 35.14 14.74
CA PRO A 10 -43.16 36.33 15.57
C PRO A 10 -41.74 36.60 16.11
N ASP A 11 -40.83 35.61 16.07
CA ASP A 11 -39.52 35.71 16.74
C ASP A 11 -38.33 35.99 15.81
N ARG A 12 -38.57 36.37 14.54
CA ARG A 12 -37.47 36.83 13.68
C ARG A 12 -37.18 38.30 14.01
N PRO A 13 -35.94 38.68 14.38
CA PRO A 13 -35.60 40.11 14.47
C PRO A 13 -35.97 40.74 13.14
N LYS A 14 -36.75 41.81 13.18
CA LYS A 14 -37.21 42.56 12.00
C LYS A 14 -35.99 42.86 11.15
N SER A 15 -35.74 42.05 10.12
CA SER A 15 -34.83 42.42 9.05
C SER A 15 -35.45 43.67 8.47
N THR A 16 -34.85 44.82 8.73
CA THR A 16 -35.09 46.08 8.04
C THR A 16 -34.62 46.00 6.58
N GLU A 17 -34.76 44.83 5.96
CA GLU A 17 -35.00 44.74 4.55
C GLU A 17 -36.50 44.99 4.41
N SER A 18 -36.88 46.27 4.46
CA SER A 18 -38.03 46.70 3.69
C SER A 18 -37.85 46.05 2.33
N LEU A 19 -38.73 45.10 1.97
CA LEU A 19 -38.87 44.68 0.59
C LEU A 19 -39.05 45.99 -0.16
N HIS A 20 -37.98 46.45 -0.80
CA HIS A 20 -38.01 47.63 -1.62
C HIS A 20 -38.93 47.20 -2.74
N CYS A 21 -40.21 47.55 -2.62
CA CYS A 21 -41.14 47.52 -3.73
C CYS A 21 -40.69 48.67 -4.62
N SER A 22 -39.57 48.47 -5.30
CA SER A 22 -39.11 49.37 -6.35
C SER A 22 -40.18 49.31 -7.41
N ASP A 23 -40.80 50.47 -7.67
CA ASP A 23 -41.76 50.61 -8.75
C ASP A 23 -41.13 50.08 -10.03
N VAL A 24 -41.73 49.04 -10.58
CA VAL A 24 -41.25 48.39 -11.79
C VAL A 24 -41.59 49.31 -12.96
N GLU A 25 -40.59 49.63 -13.78
CA GLU A 25 -40.80 50.46 -14.96
C GLU A 25 -41.89 49.83 -15.84
N LEU A 26 -42.89 50.63 -16.20
CA LEU A 26 -43.95 50.19 -17.08
C LEU A 26 -43.47 50.24 -18.54
N PRO A 27 -44.07 49.45 -19.46
CA PRO A 27 -43.76 49.52 -20.88
C PRO A 27 -43.90 50.93 -21.45
N GLN A 28 -43.10 51.29 -22.45
CA GLN A 28 -43.23 52.61 -23.10
C GLN A 28 -44.64 52.78 -23.68
N ASN A 29 -45.24 53.97 -23.49
CA ASN A 29 -46.57 54.37 -23.97
C ASN A 29 -47.80 53.86 -23.19
N VAL A 30 -47.68 53.46 -21.93
CA VAL A 30 -48.87 53.08 -21.11
C VAL A 30 -49.89 54.22 -21.03
N ASP A 31 -49.42 55.47 -21.05
CA ASP A 31 -50.27 56.68 -20.98
C ASP A 31 -51.15 56.88 -22.23
N LEU A 32 -50.90 56.13 -23.31
CA LEU A 32 -51.71 56.16 -24.55
C LEU A 32 -52.85 55.14 -24.53
N LEU A 33 -52.92 54.24 -23.54
CA LEU A 33 -53.97 53.23 -23.47
C LEU A 33 -55.24 53.78 -22.80
N THR A 34 -56.39 53.45 -23.39
CA THR A 34 -57.69 53.69 -22.77
C THR A 34 -57.88 52.73 -21.59
N PHE A 35 -58.68 53.14 -20.59
CA PHE A 35 -58.96 52.33 -19.40
C PHE A 35 -59.45 50.90 -19.71
N ASN A 36 -60.24 50.74 -20.78
CA ASN A 36 -60.72 49.44 -21.25
C ASN A 36 -59.60 48.51 -21.75
N ASP A 37 -58.56 49.08 -22.36
CA ASP A 37 -57.43 48.32 -22.90
C ASP A 37 -56.51 47.86 -21.76
N ILE A 38 -56.34 48.69 -20.72
CA ILE A 38 -55.63 48.33 -19.49
C ILE A 38 -56.37 47.20 -18.77
N GLN A 39 -57.71 47.27 -18.71
CA GLN A 39 -58.53 46.24 -18.09
C GLN A 39 -58.47 44.91 -18.86
N GLN A 40 -58.46 44.93 -20.19
CA GLN A 40 -58.24 43.73 -21.01
C GLN A 40 -56.83 43.16 -20.84
N LEU A 41 -55.80 44.01 -20.75
CA LEU A 41 -54.42 43.58 -20.53
C LEU A 41 -54.26 42.92 -19.14
N LEU A 42 -54.94 43.42 -18.11
CA LEU A 42 -54.95 42.81 -16.78
C LEU A 42 -55.72 41.49 -16.74
N GLN A 43 -56.72 41.30 -17.61
CA GLN A 43 -57.39 40.01 -17.78
C GLN A 43 -56.47 38.98 -18.46
N GLN A 44 -55.56 39.42 -19.34
CA GLN A 44 -54.53 38.59 -19.95
C GLN A 44 -53.29 38.47 -19.04
N GLN A 45 -53.41 37.70 -17.96
CA GLN A 45 -52.36 37.56 -16.94
C GLN A 45 -50.98 37.09 -17.43
N ASP A 46 -50.88 36.48 -18.61
CA ASP A 46 -49.62 35.92 -19.11
C ASP A 46 -48.63 36.99 -19.57
N MET A 47 -49.13 38.08 -20.17
CA MET A 47 -48.29 39.17 -20.69
C MET A 47 -47.60 39.98 -19.58
N PRO A 48 -48.29 40.38 -18.48
CA PRO A 48 -47.64 41.00 -17.32
C PRO A 48 -46.65 40.07 -16.61
N LYS A 49 -46.94 38.76 -16.55
CA LYS A 49 -46.03 37.77 -15.96
C LYS A 49 -44.76 37.61 -16.77
N GLU A 50 -44.85 37.59 -18.10
CA GLU A 50 -43.66 37.57 -18.97
C GLU A 50 -42.86 38.86 -18.89
N TYR A 51 -43.53 40.01 -18.79
CA TYR A 51 -42.86 41.29 -18.59
C TYR A 51 -42.12 41.35 -17.25
N ALA A 52 -42.74 40.86 -16.16
CA ALA A 52 -42.13 40.79 -14.84
C ALA A 52 -40.88 39.87 -14.80
N LYS A 53 -40.81 38.85 -15.66
CA LYS A 53 -39.61 37.98 -15.76
C LYS A 53 -38.37 38.75 -16.24
N ARG A 54 -38.54 39.76 -17.10
CA ARG A 54 -37.42 40.55 -17.65
C ARG A 54 -36.60 41.27 -16.58
N PHE A 55 -37.24 41.70 -15.50
CA PHE A 55 -36.55 42.36 -14.37
C PHE A 55 -35.75 41.37 -13.52
N ASN A 56 -36.04 40.08 -13.62
CA ASN A 56 -35.30 39.01 -12.97
C ASN A 56 -34.26 38.34 -13.88
N ASP A 57 -34.16 38.73 -15.16
CA ASP A 57 -33.27 38.07 -16.12
C ASP A 57 -31.80 38.12 -15.67
N ASN A 58 -31.34 39.23 -15.09
CA ASN A 58 -29.96 39.33 -14.56
C ASN A 58 -29.69 38.33 -13.41
N LEU A 59 -30.64 38.18 -12.48
CA LEU A 59 -30.51 37.23 -11.37
C LEU A 59 -30.57 35.78 -11.87
N VAL A 60 -31.45 35.49 -12.83
CA VAL A 60 -31.57 34.17 -13.45
C VAL A 60 -30.31 33.83 -14.26
N GLN A 61 -29.73 34.81 -14.96
CA GLN A 61 -28.51 34.66 -15.74
C GLN A 61 -27.30 34.46 -14.82
N ASP A 62 -27.20 35.18 -13.70
CA ASP A 62 -26.17 34.97 -12.67
C ASP A 62 -26.27 33.59 -12.02
N ILE A 63 -27.48 33.13 -11.70
CA ILE A 63 -27.71 31.78 -11.16
C ILE A 63 -27.36 30.71 -12.20
N SER A 64 -27.72 30.92 -13.46
CA SER A 64 -27.38 30.03 -14.57
C SER A 64 -25.86 29.94 -14.75
N ASN A 65 -25.16 31.07 -14.77
CA ASN A 65 -23.70 31.13 -14.88
C ASN A 65 -23.01 30.42 -13.70
N LYS A 66 -23.51 30.61 -12.47
CA LYS A 66 -23.02 29.88 -11.28
C LYS A 66 -23.26 28.38 -11.39
N SER A 67 -24.44 27.96 -11.87
CA SER A 67 -24.77 26.55 -12.09
C SER A 67 -23.83 25.89 -13.11
N VAL A 68 -23.56 26.58 -14.22
CA VAL A 68 -22.59 26.13 -15.23
C VAL A 68 -21.18 26.03 -14.64
N ALA A 69 -20.75 27.02 -13.86
CA ALA A 69 -19.43 26.99 -13.20
C ALA A 69 -19.32 25.83 -12.19
N TRP A 70 -20.36 25.56 -11.42
CA TRP A 70 -20.40 24.45 -10.46
C TRP A 70 -20.35 23.10 -11.18
N LYS A 71 -21.05 22.99 -12.31
CA LYS A 71 -21.01 21.79 -13.15
C LYS A 71 -19.60 21.56 -13.70
N ALA A 72 -18.92 22.60 -14.19
CA ALA A 72 -17.55 22.50 -14.67
C ALA A 72 -16.58 22.09 -13.54
N GLN A 73 -16.74 22.63 -12.34
CA GLN A 73 -15.95 22.21 -11.17
C GLN A 73 -16.20 20.74 -10.80
N ALA A 74 -17.46 20.29 -10.85
CA ALA A 74 -17.81 18.90 -10.58
C ALA A 74 -17.19 17.96 -11.61
N GLU A 75 -17.21 18.32 -12.89
CA GLU A 75 -16.56 17.56 -13.97
C GLU A 75 -15.04 17.47 -13.77
N GLN A 76 -14.38 18.58 -13.41
CA GLN A 76 -12.96 18.58 -13.06
C GLN A 76 -12.65 17.69 -11.85
N LEU A 77 -13.52 17.69 -10.84
CA LEU A 77 -13.36 16.85 -9.66
C LEU A 77 -13.47 15.36 -9.99
N ILE A 78 -14.43 15.00 -10.86
CA ILE A 78 -14.60 13.63 -11.36
C ILE A 78 -13.36 13.19 -12.13
N GLU A 79 -12.83 14.04 -13.01
CA GLU A 79 -11.61 13.73 -13.75
C GLU A 79 -10.40 13.55 -12.81
N GLY A 80 -10.27 14.40 -11.79
CA GLY A 80 -9.25 14.27 -10.75
C GLY A 80 -9.38 12.96 -9.96
N LEU A 81 -10.60 12.57 -9.59
CA LEU A 81 -10.87 11.32 -8.90
C LEU A 81 -10.54 10.10 -9.77
N ASN A 82 -10.83 10.15 -11.06
CA ASN A 82 -10.48 9.07 -11.99
C ASN A 82 -8.97 8.91 -12.11
N LYS A 83 -8.22 10.00 -12.27
CA LYS A 83 -6.74 9.98 -12.28
C LYS A 83 -6.18 9.44 -10.97
N LEU A 84 -6.76 9.83 -9.83
CA LEU A 84 -6.35 9.32 -8.53
C LEU A 84 -6.61 7.81 -8.38
N ALA A 85 -7.74 7.33 -8.90
CA ALA A 85 -8.08 5.92 -8.89
C ALA A 85 -7.12 5.08 -9.76
N GLU A 86 -6.73 5.59 -10.93
CA GLU A 86 -5.72 4.97 -11.79
C GLU A 86 -4.35 4.92 -11.09
N ASN A 87 -3.91 6.04 -10.52
CA ASN A 87 -2.65 6.10 -9.77
C ASN A 87 -2.65 5.13 -8.58
N LYS A 88 -3.77 5.04 -7.85
CA LYS A 88 -3.92 4.07 -6.75
C LYS A 88 -3.81 2.63 -7.25
N ARG A 89 -4.37 2.32 -8.42
CA ARG A 89 -4.27 0.99 -9.03
C ARG A 89 -2.84 0.68 -9.47
N HIS A 90 -2.15 1.64 -10.07
CA HIS A 90 -0.74 1.53 -10.46
C HIS A 90 0.14 1.27 -9.23
N LEU A 91 0.01 2.11 -8.20
CA LEU A 91 0.79 2.00 -6.97
C LEU A 91 0.53 0.67 -6.24
N LYS A 92 -0.71 0.16 -6.29
CA LYS A 92 -1.02 -1.18 -5.76
C LYS A 92 -0.29 -2.28 -6.54
N GLY A 93 -0.19 -2.15 -7.86
CA GLY A 93 0.60 -3.07 -8.69
C GLY A 93 2.09 -3.05 -8.35
N GLU A 94 2.66 -1.88 -8.13
CA GLU A 94 4.05 -1.73 -7.67
C GLU A 94 4.25 -2.31 -6.25
N LEU A 95 3.32 -2.06 -5.34
CA LEU A 95 3.38 -2.64 -4.00
C LEU A 95 3.36 -4.18 -4.04
N ASP A 96 2.55 -4.76 -4.91
CA ASP A 96 2.49 -6.21 -5.10
C ASP A 96 3.78 -6.76 -5.73
N SER A 97 4.47 -6.00 -6.60
CA SER A 97 5.78 -6.39 -7.13
C SER A 97 6.88 -6.30 -6.06
N PHE A 98 6.87 -5.25 -5.22
CA PHE A 98 7.79 -5.13 -4.09
C PHE A 98 7.62 -6.27 -3.08
N LYS A 99 6.38 -6.66 -2.77
CA LYS A 99 6.12 -7.81 -1.88
C LYS A 99 6.66 -9.12 -2.43
N LYS A 100 6.55 -9.34 -3.76
CA LYS A 100 7.16 -10.51 -4.40
C LYS A 100 8.67 -10.48 -4.28
N LEU A 101 9.29 -9.32 -4.51
CA LEU A 101 10.73 -9.15 -4.38
C LEU A 101 11.22 -9.35 -2.95
N GLU A 102 10.49 -8.85 -1.96
CA GLU A 102 10.77 -9.08 -0.54
C GLU A 102 10.73 -10.57 -0.20
N PHE A 103 9.74 -11.31 -0.71
CA PHE A 103 9.65 -12.75 -0.53
C PHE A 103 10.84 -13.49 -1.16
N GLU A 104 11.23 -13.12 -2.39
CA GLU A 104 12.41 -13.69 -3.04
C GLU A 104 13.70 -13.40 -2.28
N TYR A 105 13.84 -12.18 -1.76
CA TYR A 105 14.97 -11.79 -0.93
C TYR A 105 15.03 -12.64 0.35
N MET A 106 13.91 -12.75 1.07
CA MET A 106 13.82 -13.55 2.29
C MET A 106 14.15 -15.02 2.04
N LYS A 107 13.67 -15.58 0.92
CA LYS A 107 14.01 -16.95 0.53
C LYS A 107 15.52 -17.11 0.32
N LYS A 108 16.14 -16.23 -0.47
CA LYS A 108 17.60 -16.27 -0.72
C LYS A 108 18.40 -16.10 0.57
N TRP A 109 17.93 -15.23 1.46
CA TRP A 109 18.52 -15.04 2.77
C TRP A 109 18.45 -16.31 3.62
N GLN A 110 17.29 -16.97 3.68
CA GLN A 110 17.12 -18.24 4.39
C GLN A 110 17.98 -19.36 3.80
N ASP A 111 18.05 -19.46 2.47
CA ASP A 111 18.89 -20.45 1.80
C ASP A 111 20.38 -20.22 2.13
N LEU A 112 20.83 -18.96 2.14
CA LEU A 112 22.19 -18.58 2.52
C LEU A 112 22.46 -18.88 4.00
N ASP A 113 21.56 -18.49 4.89
CA ASP A 113 21.69 -18.71 6.33
C ASP A 113 21.74 -20.22 6.65
N LEU A 114 20.90 -21.02 5.99
CA LEU A 114 20.95 -22.48 6.13
C LEU A 114 22.28 -23.05 5.62
N LEU A 115 22.79 -22.56 4.49
CA LEU A 115 24.07 -22.99 3.95
C LEU A 115 25.23 -22.63 4.90
N ILE A 116 25.23 -21.42 5.45
CA ILE A 116 26.21 -20.99 6.44
C ILE A 116 26.09 -21.86 7.69
N ASN A 117 24.90 -21.96 8.28
CA ASN A 117 24.68 -22.66 9.53
C ASN A 117 24.91 -24.16 9.45
N SER A 118 24.71 -24.78 8.28
CA SER A 118 24.89 -26.23 8.10
C SER A 118 26.31 -26.64 7.68
N LYS A 119 27.09 -25.76 7.03
CA LYS A 119 28.40 -26.13 6.47
C LYS A 119 29.56 -25.25 6.88
N PHE A 120 29.33 -23.98 7.15
CA PHE A 120 30.41 -22.99 7.33
C PHE A 120 30.43 -22.36 8.72
N SER A 121 29.37 -22.52 9.50
CA SER A 121 29.35 -22.09 10.88
C SER A 121 30.41 -22.85 11.67
N ASN A 122 30.95 -22.19 12.70
CA ASN A 122 31.92 -22.80 13.59
C ASN A 122 31.38 -24.11 14.18
N ASP A 123 30.11 -24.11 14.60
CA ASP A 123 29.44 -25.29 15.13
C ASP A 123 29.28 -26.42 14.09
N ALA A 124 28.92 -26.09 12.84
CA ALA A 124 28.83 -27.08 11.78
C ALA A 124 30.19 -27.72 11.47
N LEU A 125 31.23 -26.91 11.32
CA LEU A 125 32.58 -27.40 11.05
C LEU A 125 33.12 -28.25 12.21
N LYS A 126 32.87 -27.84 13.45
CA LYS A 126 33.20 -28.64 14.65
C LYS A 126 32.44 -29.95 14.68
N LYS A 127 31.13 -29.94 14.38
CA LYS A 127 30.32 -31.16 14.32
C LYS A 127 30.82 -32.11 13.23
N GLN A 128 31.19 -31.58 12.06
CA GLN A 128 31.78 -32.36 10.99
C GLN A 128 33.13 -32.96 11.40
N LEU A 129 33.99 -32.18 12.05
CA LEU A 129 35.29 -32.66 12.55
C LEU A 129 35.12 -33.74 13.63
N ARG A 130 34.17 -33.57 14.56
CA ARG A 130 33.80 -34.60 15.55
C ARG A 130 33.36 -35.90 14.87
N HIS A 131 32.52 -35.81 13.85
CA HIS A 131 32.08 -36.98 13.11
C HIS A 131 33.24 -37.66 12.37
N ASN A 132 34.15 -36.90 11.76
CA ASN A 132 35.34 -37.45 11.12
C ASN A 132 36.24 -38.19 12.11
N VAL A 133 36.44 -37.63 13.32
CA VAL A 133 37.22 -38.29 14.39
C VAL A 133 36.57 -39.61 14.80
N ILE A 134 35.25 -39.66 14.96
CA ILE A 134 34.51 -40.90 15.25
C ILE A 134 34.70 -41.91 14.12
N ASN A 135 34.54 -41.49 12.87
CA ASN A 135 34.70 -42.37 11.70
C ASN A 135 36.12 -42.94 11.59
N LEU A 136 37.16 -42.15 11.88
CA LEU A 136 38.55 -42.64 11.90
C LEU A 136 38.77 -43.66 13.03
N ASP A 137 38.14 -43.45 14.19
CA ASP A 137 38.20 -44.39 15.31
C ASP A 137 37.53 -45.72 14.96
N GLU A 138 36.32 -45.66 14.39
CA GLU A 138 35.56 -46.81 13.92
C GLU A 138 36.31 -47.55 12.81
N LYS A 139 36.88 -46.83 11.83
CA LYS A 139 37.68 -47.40 10.74
C LYS A 139 38.92 -48.11 11.26
N SER A 140 39.65 -47.50 12.18
CA SER A 140 40.83 -48.13 12.80
C SER A 140 40.45 -49.37 13.61
N SER A 141 39.32 -49.33 14.31
CA SER A 141 38.78 -50.48 15.06
C SER A 141 38.35 -51.61 14.13
N HIS A 142 37.68 -51.28 13.02
CA HIS A 142 37.28 -52.23 12.00
C HIS A 142 38.50 -52.88 11.33
N MET A 143 39.55 -52.12 11.04
CA MET A 143 40.78 -52.66 10.47
C MET A 143 41.38 -53.74 11.36
N VAL A 144 41.40 -53.54 12.67
CA VAL A 144 41.94 -54.53 13.63
C VAL A 144 41.06 -55.77 13.75
N ASN A 145 39.73 -55.62 13.66
CA ASN A 145 38.79 -56.71 13.93
C ASN A 145 38.42 -57.54 12.70
N GLU A 146 38.40 -56.94 11.51
CA GLU A 146 37.80 -57.56 10.31
C GLU A 146 38.76 -57.77 9.14
N VAL A 147 39.97 -57.19 9.16
CA VAL A 147 40.94 -57.38 8.07
C VAL A 147 41.79 -58.62 8.35
N PRO A 148 41.67 -59.70 7.57
CA PRO A 148 42.55 -60.85 7.70
C PRO A 148 43.95 -60.46 7.21
N VAL A 149 44.93 -60.49 8.13
CA VAL A 149 46.32 -60.14 7.83
C VAL A 149 47.11 -61.42 7.55
N THR A 150 47.78 -61.46 6.40
CA THR A 150 48.78 -62.47 6.03
C THR A 150 50.18 -61.88 6.18
N ASP A 151 51.23 -62.70 6.31
CA ASP A 151 52.63 -62.22 6.47
C ASP A 151 53.06 -61.26 5.33
N GLU A 152 52.57 -61.47 4.10
CA GLU A 152 52.89 -60.60 2.95
C GLU A 152 52.11 -59.27 2.95
N SER A 153 51.01 -59.18 3.70
CA SER A 153 50.17 -57.96 3.79
C SER A 153 50.31 -57.21 5.11
N LEU A 154 51.11 -57.73 6.04
CA LEU A 154 51.31 -57.17 7.38
C LEU A 154 51.91 -55.77 7.34
N ASP A 155 52.94 -55.54 6.53
CA ASP A 155 53.59 -54.23 6.43
C ASP A 155 52.63 -53.17 5.86
N LEU A 156 51.85 -53.53 4.85
CA LEU A 156 50.83 -52.66 4.26
C LEU A 156 49.72 -52.33 5.28
N PHE A 157 49.29 -53.33 6.06
CA PHE A 157 48.32 -53.14 7.13
C PHE A 157 48.86 -52.20 8.21
N LEU A 158 50.10 -52.40 8.65
CA LEU A 158 50.73 -51.58 9.68
C LEU A 158 50.88 -50.13 9.20
N GLU A 159 51.32 -49.91 7.96
CA GLU A 159 51.44 -48.57 7.39
C GLU A 159 50.08 -47.85 7.35
N GLN A 160 49.04 -48.54 6.87
CA GLN A 160 47.69 -47.97 6.82
C GLN A 160 47.12 -47.71 8.21
N TYR A 161 47.27 -48.65 9.15
CA TYR A 161 46.77 -48.50 10.52
C TYR A 161 47.47 -47.35 11.25
N VAL A 162 48.80 -47.25 11.15
CA VAL A 162 49.58 -46.17 11.75
C VAL A 162 49.16 -44.82 11.14
N ASN A 163 48.95 -44.76 9.83
CA ASN A 163 48.50 -43.53 9.16
C ASN A 163 47.11 -43.08 9.67
N GLU A 164 46.13 -44.00 9.69
CA GLU A 164 44.78 -43.73 10.18
C GLU A 164 44.77 -43.31 11.66
N ARG A 165 45.60 -43.94 12.50
CA ARG A 165 45.72 -43.52 13.91
C ARG A 165 46.42 -42.19 14.10
N THR A 166 47.42 -41.88 13.27
CA THR A 166 48.09 -40.58 13.29
C THR A 166 47.11 -39.48 12.92
N GLU A 167 46.32 -39.66 11.86
CA GLU A 167 45.27 -38.74 11.45
C GLU A 167 44.18 -38.58 12.54
N TYR A 168 43.74 -39.69 13.16
CA TYR A 168 42.79 -39.65 14.28
C TYR A 168 43.30 -38.76 15.42
N HIS A 169 44.52 -39.01 15.90
CA HIS A 169 45.08 -38.26 17.03
C HIS A 169 45.30 -36.78 16.67
N LEU A 170 45.80 -36.50 15.46
CA LEU A 170 45.96 -35.15 14.95
C LEU A 170 44.63 -34.38 14.93
N GLN A 171 43.57 -34.99 14.39
CA GLN A 171 42.26 -34.34 14.32
C GLN A 171 41.62 -34.18 15.70
N ARG A 172 41.83 -35.13 16.61
CA ARG A 172 41.37 -35.05 18.00
C ARG A 172 42.06 -33.91 18.77
N GLU A 173 43.37 -33.73 18.61
CA GLU A 173 44.11 -32.62 19.22
C GLU A 173 43.67 -31.26 18.66
N LYS A 174 43.48 -31.17 17.34
CA LYS A 174 42.93 -29.98 16.69
C LYS A 174 41.54 -29.64 17.23
N LEU A 175 40.67 -30.62 17.37
CA LEU A 175 39.33 -30.44 17.94
C LEU A 175 39.39 -29.95 19.39
N ALA A 176 40.20 -30.59 20.23
CA ALA A 176 40.36 -30.20 21.63
C ALA A 176 40.87 -28.75 21.78
N THR A 177 41.84 -28.36 20.94
CA THR A 177 42.36 -26.98 20.91
C THR A 177 41.30 -26.00 20.44
N TRP A 178 40.52 -26.36 19.42
CA TRP A 178 39.45 -25.51 18.88
C TRP A 178 38.29 -25.33 19.89
N GLU A 179 37.97 -26.34 20.69
CA GLU A 179 36.99 -26.22 21.77
C GLU A 179 37.47 -25.23 22.86
N GLN A 180 38.74 -25.30 23.24
CA GLN A 180 39.34 -24.36 24.19
C GLN A 180 39.40 -22.94 23.64
N GLN A 181 39.75 -22.74 22.37
CA GLN A 181 39.82 -21.41 21.76
C GLN A 181 38.47 -20.70 21.68
N ASP A 182 37.38 -21.43 21.45
CA ASP A 182 36.04 -20.82 21.46
C ASP A 182 35.63 -20.34 22.85
N THR A 183 36.03 -21.04 23.92
CA THR A 183 35.79 -20.57 25.29
C THR A 183 36.56 -19.28 25.62
N LEU A 184 37.68 -19.02 24.95
CA LEU A 184 38.49 -17.81 25.13
C LEU A 184 37.97 -16.60 24.34
N ARG A 185 37.06 -16.82 23.37
CA ARG A 185 36.49 -15.76 22.51
C ARG A 185 35.16 -15.20 23.01
N LEU A 186 34.56 -15.83 24.01
CA LEU A 186 33.36 -15.31 24.68
C LEU A 186 33.80 -14.18 25.65
N PRO A 187 33.24 -12.96 25.55
CA PRO A 187 33.57 -11.85 26.45
C PRO A 187 33.10 -12.07 27.88
#